data_AF-A0A1C6FMJ3-F1
#
_entry.id   AF-A0A1C6FMJ3-F1
#
_cell.length_a   1.000
_cell.length_b   1.000
_cell.length_c   1.000
_cell.angle_alpha   90.00
_cell.angle_beta   90.00
_cell.angle_gamma   90.00
#
_symmetry.space_group_name_H-M   'P 1'
#
loop_
_entity.id
_entity.type
_entity.pdbx_description
1 polymer ?
#
loop_
_entity_poly.entity_id
_entity_poly.type
_entity_poly.pdbx_seq_one_letter_code
_entity_poly.pdbx_strand_id
1 'polypeptide(L)' 'MKQHEFLGRASKGRFCINGVDVFKYPWHSFGECAVVLEPDTKKPYAFSSYSVTSGDKEIRFFAGKFDDDEWAFYDFE' A
#
# COMPACT_ATOMS: atom_id res chain seq x y z
N MET A 1 13.10 13.29 -3.97
CA MET A 1 11.95 12.36 -3.95
C MET A 1 12.11 11.50 -2.72
N LYS A 2 11.07 11.42 -1.89
CA LYS A 2 11.10 10.52 -0.73
C LYS A 2 10.95 9.09 -1.24
N GLN A 3 11.78 8.19 -0.73
CA GLN A 3 11.74 6.79 -1.13
C GLN A 3 10.89 6.05 -0.11
N HIS A 4 9.78 5.49 -0.57
CA HIS A 4 8.91 4.65 0.23
C HIS A 4 9.41 3.20 0.20
N GLU A 5 9.40 2.54 1.35
CA GLU A 5 9.78 1.15 1.53
C GLU A 5 8.69 0.21 0.98
N PHE A 6 9.11 -0.78 0.21
CA PHE A 6 8.22 -1.82 -0.28
C PHE A 6 7.89 -2.81 0.85
N LEU A 7 6.63 -2.83 1.28
CA LEU A 7 6.16 -3.71 2.35
C LEU A 7 5.82 -5.11 1.83
N GLY A 8 5.44 -5.23 0.56
CA GLY A 8 5.08 -6.50 -0.06
C GLY A 8 3.96 -6.40 -1.09
N ARG A 9 3.55 -7.57 -1.61
CA ARG A 9 2.47 -7.70 -2.58
C ARG A 9 1.48 -8.80 -2.19
N ALA A 10 0.26 -8.72 -2.70
CA ALA A 10 -0.81 -9.68 -2.45
C ALA A 10 -1.75 -9.86 -3.66
N SER A 11 -2.01 -11.12 -4.03
CA SER A 11 -2.93 -11.49 -5.11
C SER A 11 -4.34 -11.85 -4.67
N LYS A 12 -4.57 -12.20 -3.38
CA LYS A 12 -5.82 -12.86 -2.93
C LYS A 12 -6.49 -12.25 -1.71
N GLY A 13 -6.40 -10.93 -1.55
CA GLY A 13 -7.22 -10.21 -0.56
C GLY A 13 -6.83 -10.44 0.90
N ARG A 14 -5.53 -10.65 1.15
CA ARG A 14 -4.95 -10.63 2.50
C ARG A 14 -3.57 -10.00 2.45
N PHE A 15 -3.33 -9.01 3.30
CA PHE A 15 -2.02 -8.40 3.48
C PHE A 15 -1.95 -7.75 4.86
N CYS A 16 -0.94 -8.09 5.65
CA CYS A 16 -0.84 -7.61 7.03
C CYS A 16 0.19 -6.49 7.14
N ILE A 17 -0.22 -5.33 7.62
CA ILE A 17 0.68 -4.24 8.03
C ILE A 17 0.60 -4.13 9.55
N ASN A 18 1.74 -4.21 10.23
CA ASN A 18 1.82 -4.19 11.71
C ASN A 18 0.84 -5.17 12.40
N GLY A 19 0.66 -6.35 11.80
CA GLY A 19 -0.22 -7.40 12.32
C GLY A 19 -1.72 -7.25 11.97
N VAL A 20 -2.12 -6.19 11.27
CA VAL A 20 -3.51 -5.95 10.86
C VAL A 20 -3.68 -6.26 9.38
N ASP A 21 -4.63 -7.13 9.06
CA ASP A 21 -5.00 -7.47 7.69
C ASP A 21 -5.83 -6.34 7.06
N VAL A 22 -5.22 -5.54 6.19
CA VAL A 22 -5.81 -4.30 5.67
C VAL A 22 -7.02 -4.56 4.76
N PHE A 23 -7.15 -5.76 4.18
CA PHE A 23 -8.30 -6.11 3.35
C PHE A 23 -9.57 -6.39 4.16
N LYS A 24 -9.47 -6.56 5.48
CA LYS A 24 -10.64 -6.77 6.37
C LYS A 24 -11.37 -5.47 6.71
N TYR A 25 -10.82 -4.33 6.33
CA TYR A 25 -11.33 -3.01 6.70
C TYR A 25 -11.58 -2.16 5.45
N PRO A 26 -12.53 -1.21 5.49
CA PRO A 26 -12.72 -0.27 4.41
C PRO A 26 -11.49 0.65 4.28
N TRP A 27 -11.03 0.84 3.05
CA TRP A 27 -9.91 1.75 2.77
C TRP A 27 -10.44 3.16 2.56
N HIS A 28 -9.83 4.13 3.24
CA HIS A 28 -10.13 5.54 3.10
C HIS A 28 -8.99 6.24 2.38
N SER A 29 -9.25 6.82 1.21
CA SER A 29 -8.28 7.66 0.51
C SER A 29 -8.25 9.06 1.10
N PHE A 30 -7.07 9.65 1.27
CA PHE A 30 -6.91 11.05 1.70
C PHE A 30 -6.26 11.95 0.64
N GLY A 31 -6.16 11.47 -0.61
CA GLY A 31 -5.89 12.28 -1.79
C GLY A 31 -4.41 12.56 -2.09
N GLU A 32 -3.49 11.97 -1.32
CA GLU A 32 -2.06 12.04 -1.59
C GLU A 32 -1.65 10.88 -2.52
N CYS A 33 -0.67 11.14 -3.39
CA CYS A 33 -0.09 10.12 -4.25
C CYS A 33 1.43 10.16 -4.14
N ALA A 34 2.06 8.98 -4.18
CA ALA A 34 3.50 8.82 -4.21
C ALA A 34 3.95 8.10 -5.48
N VAL A 35 5.12 8.49 -5.98
CA VAL A 35 5.82 7.72 -7.02
C VAL A 35 6.68 6.69 -6.32
N VAL A 36 6.36 5.41 -6.53
CA VAL A 36 7.08 4.26 -5.99
C VAL A 36 7.71 3.45 -7.12
N LEU A 37 8.73 2.65 -6.81
CA LEU A 37 9.42 1.83 -7.81
C LEU A 37 9.12 0.37 -7.55
N GLU A 38 8.62 -0.35 -8.56
CA GLU A 38 8.48 -1.80 -8.48
C GLU A 38 9.83 -2.42 -8.07
N PRO A 39 9.87 -3.32 -7.06
CA PRO A 39 11.11 -3.78 -6.47
C PRO A 39 12.03 -4.51 -7.47
N ASP A 40 11.47 -5.25 -8.43
CA ASP A 40 12.23 -6.06 -9.38
C ASP A 40 12.67 -5.27 -10.62
N THR A 41 11.72 -4.61 -11.29
CA THR A 41 11.98 -3.93 -12.58
C THR A 41 12.46 -2.49 -12.41
N LYS A 42 12.27 -1.89 -11.21
CA LYS A 42 12.44 -0.46 -10.94
C LYS A 42 11.54 0.44 -11.80
N LYS A 43 10.48 -0.11 -12.40
CA LYS A 43 9.48 0.67 -13.13
C LYS A 43 8.71 1.57 -12.14
N PRO A 44 8.50 2.85 -12.47
CA PRO A 44 7.78 3.77 -11.61
C PRO A 44 6.27 3.59 -11.70
N TYR A 45 5.60 3.69 -10.56
CA TYR A 45 4.14 3.68 -10.41
C TYR A 45 3.67 4.84 -9.54
N ALA A 46 2.52 5.43 -9.85
CA ALA A 46 1.87 6.42 -9.02
C ALA A 46 0.78 5.73 -8.18
N PHE A 47 1.02 5.59 -6.88
CA PHE A 47 0.10 4.93 -5.95
C PHE A 47 -0.60 5.96 -5.07
N SER A 48 -1.88 5.73 -4.80
CA SER A 48 -2.67 6.57 -3.90
C SER A 48 -2.45 6.16 -2.45
N SER A 49 -2.59 7.12 -1.55
CA SER A 49 -2.56 6.89 -0.12
C SER A 49 -3.90 6.39 0.40
N TYR A 50 -3.84 5.45 1.34
CA TYR A 50 -5.00 4.86 1.99
C TYR A 50 -4.76 4.70 3.48
N SER A 51 -5.86 4.69 4.23
CA SER A 51 -5.86 4.26 5.63
C SER A 51 -6.94 3.25 5.91
N VAL A 52 -6.66 2.42 6.91
CA VAL A 52 -7.63 1.55 7.54
C VAL A 52 -7.63 1.77 9.04
N THR A 53 -8.81 1.69 9.64
CA THR A 53 -8.99 1.82 11.10
C THR A 53 -9.33 0.46 11.69
N SER A 54 -8.50 -0.03 12.60
CA SER A 54 -8.70 -1.29 13.34
C SER A 54 -8.69 -1.02 14.84
N GLY A 55 -9.88 -0.78 15.41
CA GLY A 55 -10.02 -0.30 16.79
C GLY A 55 -9.41 1.10 16.92
N ASP A 56 -8.51 1.30 17.89
CA ASP A 56 -7.83 2.58 18.12
C ASP A 56 -6.59 2.79 17.24
N LYS A 57 -6.30 1.87 16.31
CA LYS A 57 -5.15 1.95 15.41
C LYS A 57 -5.56 2.43 14.03
N GLU A 58 -4.94 3.51 13.58
CA GLU A 58 -4.95 3.92 12.17
C GLU A 58 -3.67 3.40 11.49
N ILE A 59 -3.82 2.75 10.34
CA ILE A 59 -2.70 2.29 9.53
C ILE A 59 -2.77 3.03 8.20
N ARG A 60 -1.69 3.72 7.85
CA ARG A 60 -1.55 4.44 6.58
C ARG A 60 -0.53 3.72 5.69
N PHE A 61 -0.81 3.69 4.40
CA PHE A 61 0.04 3.04 3.40
C PHE A 61 -0.25 3.61 2.02
N PHE A 62 0.70 3.49 1.10
CA PHE A 62 0.42 3.64 -0.33
C PHE A 62 0.10 2.27 -0.92
N ALA A 63 -0.90 2.21 -1.78
CA ALA A 63 -1.24 0.99 -2.49
C ALA A 63 -1.70 1.24 -3.92
N GLY A 64 -1.51 0.22 -4.74
CA GLY A 64 -1.94 0.17 -6.12
C GLY A 64 -1.66 -1.20 -6.70
N LYS A 65 -1.98 -1.39 -7.97
CA LYS A 65 -1.68 -2.63 -8.67
C LYS A 65 -0.51 -2.45 -9.62
N PHE A 66 0.36 -3.45 -9.68
CA PHE A 66 1.33 -3.57 -10.77
C PHE A 66 0.66 -4.13 -12.04
N ASP A 67 1.46 -4.32 -13.09
CA ASP A 67 0.98 -4.83 -14.39
C ASP A 67 0.48 -6.28 -14.31
N ASP A 68 0.90 -7.04 -13.30
CA ASP A 68 0.50 -8.43 -13.04
C ASP A 68 -0.83 -8.55 -12.25
N ASP A 69 -1.52 -7.43 -12.04
CA ASP A 69 -2.76 -7.29 -11.28
C ASP A 69 -2.63 -7.58 -9.77
N GLU A 70 -1.41 -7.79 -9.26
CA GLU A 70 -1.16 -7.93 -7.83
C GLU A 70 -1.18 -6.57 -7.14
N TRP A 71 -1.81 -6.52 -5.96
CA TRP A 71 -1.72 -5.36 -5.09
C TRP A 71 -0.32 -5.24 -4.51
N ALA A 72 0.24 -4.05 -4.53
CA ALA A 72 1.51 -3.71 -3.93
C ALA A 72 1.32 -2.64 -2.86
N PHE A 73 2.10 -2.77 -1.78
CA PHE A 73 1.98 -1.94 -0.58
C PHE A 73 3.33 -1.31 -0.25
N TYR A 74 3.27 -0.03 0.10
CA TYR A 74 4.42 0.75 0.54
C TYR A 74 4.11 1.48 1.84
N ASP A 75 5.14 1.75 2.61
CA ASP A 75 5.03 2.56 3.82
C ASP A 75 4.54 3.98 3.51
N PHE A 76 3.92 4.61 4.49
CA PHE A 76 3.48 6.00 4.36
C PHE A 76 4.53 7.00 4.89
N GLU A 77 5.59 6.51 5.55
CA GLU A 77 6.52 7.32 6.34
C GLU A 77 7.51 8.16 5.53
#